data_AF-A0A972AER7-F1
#
_entry.id   AF-A0A972AER7-F1
#
_cell.length_a   1.000
_cell.length_b   1.000
_cell.length_c   1.000
_cell.angle_alpha   90.00
_cell.angle_beta   90.00
_cell.angle_gamma   90.00
#
_symmetry.space_group_name_H-M   'P 1'
#
loop_
_entity.id
_entity.type
_entity.pdbx_description
1 polymer ?
#
loop_
_entity_poly.entity_id
_entity_poly.type
_entity_poly.pdbx_seq_one_letter_code
_entity_poly.pdbx_strand_id
1 'polypeptide(L)'
;MAPKSIKGSPVLAKIIKARRLELGLTIEEAAFKAGVGTKTWSRYESGESIRADKYKGVCKALEWKKLPDIEKDYEKDYSNILDFDQYRTHEAWSKYIEDSFGEAAAATFVVGSDILLDEIQEDMNELARMPKGTHIGQLNNSWLESLLPPQFLMEYDYNFLYLLRYNVERLRKIAHHGGQIIAHSVLDELTLYLIVEESRSLFEDEYGLDDYIFDWVFDLFEDMDIITFLYSDLFYLSDEHAYHFNQWNINQFFT
;
A
#
# COMPACT_ATOMS: atom_id res chain seq x y z
N MET A 1 11.65 -29.10 -29.84
CA MET A 1 10.43 -28.57 -29.18
C MET A 1 10.87 -27.90 -27.90
N ALA A 2 10.61 -26.60 -27.74
CA ALA A 2 10.98 -25.89 -26.51
C ALA A 2 10.26 -26.54 -25.32
N PRO A 3 10.93 -26.76 -24.18
CA PRO A 3 10.28 -27.28 -22.99
C PRO A 3 9.17 -26.31 -22.58
N LYS A 4 7.96 -26.84 -22.33
CA LYS A 4 6.87 -26.04 -21.78
C LYS A 4 7.38 -25.32 -20.51
N SER A 5 7.15 -24.03 -20.41
CA SER A 5 7.52 -23.20 -19.27
C SER A 5 6.28 -22.52 -18.73
N ILE A 6 6.20 -22.43 -17.41
CA ILE A 6 5.23 -21.61 -16.69
C ILE A 6 5.77 -20.19 -16.73
N LYS A 7 4.97 -19.25 -17.26
CA LYS A 7 5.36 -17.86 -17.39
C LYS A 7 5.60 -17.28 -16.00
N GLY A 8 6.78 -16.71 -15.79
CA GLY A 8 7.10 -15.97 -14.56
C GLY A 8 6.43 -14.59 -14.58
N SER A 9 6.21 -14.04 -13.39
CA SER A 9 5.77 -12.65 -13.21
C SER A 9 6.44 -12.07 -11.96
N PRO A 10 6.57 -10.73 -11.87
CA PRO A 10 7.03 -10.08 -10.64
C PRO A 10 6.21 -10.49 -9.42
N VAL A 11 4.91 -10.70 -9.63
CA VAL A 11 3.95 -11.13 -8.62
C VAL A 11 4.27 -12.54 -8.09
N LEU A 12 4.48 -13.52 -8.98
CA LEU A 12 4.92 -14.86 -8.57
C LEU A 12 6.23 -14.80 -7.79
N ALA A 13 7.12 -13.91 -8.19
CA ALA A 13 8.42 -13.69 -7.56
C ALA A 13 8.28 -13.24 -6.10
N LYS A 14 7.40 -12.25 -5.86
CA LYS A 14 7.04 -11.76 -4.53
C LYS A 14 6.50 -12.89 -3.66
N ILE A 15 5.53 -13.69 -4.15
CA ILE A 15 4.95 -14.82 -3.37
C ILE A 15 6.00 -15.88 -3.05
N ILE A 16 6.81 -16.28 -4.03
CA ILE A 16 7.87 -17.28 -3.84
C ILE A 16 8.83 -16.82 -2.74
N LYS A 17 9.23 -15.54 -2.78
CA LYS A 17 10.13 -14.94 -1.79
C LYS A 17 9.49 -14.86 -0.41
N ALA A 18 8.26 -14.35 -0.31
CA ALA A 18 7.52 -14.24 0.95
C ALA A 18 7.34 -15.62 1.61
N ARG A 19 6.86 -16.61 0.86
CA ARG A 19 6.67 -17.98 1.37
C ARG A 19 7.97 -18.63 1.81
N ARG A 20 9.09 -18.37 1.11
CA ARG A 20 10.40 -18.87 1.53
C ARG A 20 10.80 -18.29 2.89
N LEU A 21 10.59 -16.99 3.09
CA LEU A 21 10.89 -16.29 4.35
C LEU A 21 10.01 -16.78 5.50
N GLU A 22 8.72 -17.00 5.28
CA GLU A 22 7.79 -17.60 6.26
C GLU A 22 8.26 -18.98 6.75
N LEU A 23 8.80 -19.80 5.83
CA LEU A 23 9.35 -21.11 6.16
C LEU A 23 10.75 -21.04 6.80
N GLY A 24 11.29 -19.84 7.00
CA GLY A 24 12.62 -19.61 7.58
C GLY A 24 13.76 -20.15 6.71
N LEU A 25 13.56 -20.25 5.39
CA LEU A 25 14.54 -20.86 4.48
C LEU A 25 15.47 -19.82 3.85
N THR A 26 16.75 -20.14 3.79
CA THR A 26 17.71 -19.44 2.93
C THR A 26 17.48 -19.77 1.46
N ILE A 27 18.02 -18.96 0.55
CA ILE A 27 17.95 -19.21 -0.90
C ILE A 27 18.63 -20.56 -1.22
N GLU A 28 19.75 -20.85 -0.56
CA GLU A 28 20.52 -22.09 -0.69
C GLU A 28 19.68 -23.31 -0.30
N GLU A 29 18.99 -23.25 0.84
CA GLU A 29 18.15 -24.34 1.33
C GLU A 29 16.92 -24.56 0.46
N ALA A 30 16.27 -23.48 0.02
CA ALA A 30 15.10 -23.57 -0.85
C ALA A 30 15.48 -24.14 -2.23
N ALA A 31 16.60 -23.67 -2.81
CA ALA A 31 17.14 -24.20 -4.05
C ALA A 31 17.49 -25.69 -3.95
N PHE A 32 18.14 -26.09 -2.85
CA PHE A 32 18.47 -27.48 -2.56
C PHE A 32 17.21 -28.35 -2.44
N LYS A 33 16.22 -27.92 -1.66
CA LYS A 33 14.92 -28.63 -1.51
C LYS A 33 14.18 -28.76 -2.85
N ALA A 34 14.30 -27.78 -3.74
CA ALA A 34 13.68 -27.78 -5.05
C ALA A 34 14.47 -28.54 -6.14
N GLY A 35 15.70 -28.97 -5.86
CA GLY A 35 16.55 -29.63 -6.85
C GLY A 35 16.96 -28.71 -8.01
N VAL A 36 17.18 -27.43 -7.72
CA VAL A 36 17.65 -26.40 -8.67
C VAL A 36 18.91 -25.71 -8.13
N GLY A 37 19.64 -25.00 -8.99
CA GLY A 37 20.79 -24.20 -8.54
C GLY A 37 20.35 -22.90 -7.87
N THR A 38 21.17 -22.36 -6.98
CA THR A 38 20.91 -21.10 -6.25
C THR A 38 20.58 -19.94 -7.19
N LYS A 39 21.39 -19.76 -8.24
CA LYS A 39 21.13 -18.75 -9.30
C LYS A 39 19.79 -18.96 -10.02
N THR A 40 19.33 -20.21 -10.15
CA THR A 40 18.04 -20.51 -10.75
C THR A 40 16.89 -20.15 -9.82
N TRP A 41 17.06 -20.39 -8.51
CA TRP A 41 16.10 -19.95 -7.50
C TRP A 41 15.99 -18.42 -7.44
N SER A 42 17.12 -17.71 -7.40
CA SER A 42 17.13 -16.24 -7.41
C SER A 42 16.41 -15.65 -8.62
N ARG A 43 16.48 -16.31 -9.78
CA ARG A 43 15.74 -15.91 -10.99
C ARG A 43 14.22 -16.05 -10.83
N TYR A 44 13.75 -17.09 -10.15
CA TYR A 44 12.33 -17.23 -9.83
C TYR A 44 11.85 -16.11 -8.91
N GLU A 45 12.66 -15.74 -7.90
CA GLU A 45 12.40 -14.58 -7.03
C GLU A 45 12.61 -13.22 -7.71
N SER A 46 13.08 -13.22 -8.96
CA SER A 46 13.16 -12.03 -9.82
C SER A 46 12.11 -12.05 -10.94
N GLY A 47 11.17 -13.00 -10.94
CA GLY A 47 10.05 -13.06 -11.88
C GLY A 47 10.34 -13.79 -13.19
N GLU A 48 11.46 -14.51 -13.31
CA GLU A 48 11.72 -15.34 -14.48
C GLU A 48 10.82 -16.59 -14.54
N SER A 49 10.65 -17.13 -15.75
CA SER A 49 9.80 -18.29 -16.01
C SER A 49 10.35 -19.59 -15.39
N ILE A 50 9.44 -20.40 -14.86
CA ILE A 50 9.75 -21.70 -14.27
C ILE A 50 9.54 -22.78 -15.32
N ARG A 51 10.54 -23.62 -15.57
CA ARG A 51 10.40 -24.74 -16.51
C ARG A 51 9.40 -25.79 -15.98
N ALA A 52 8.59 -26.39 -16.86
CA ALA A 52 7.56 -27.35 -16.45
C ALA A 52 8.10 -28.66 -15.85
N ASP A 53 9.38 -28.98 -16.02
CA ASP A 53 10.03 -30.09 -15.32
C ASP A 53 10.49 -29.71 -13.90
N LYS A 54 10.54 -28.41 -13.57
CA LYS A 54 11.08 -27.88 -12.30
C LYS A 54 10.03 -27.38 -11.33
N TYR A 55 8.81 -27.06 -11.77
CA TYR A 55 7.78 -26.49 -10.89
C TYR A 55 7.43 -27.39 -9.69
N LYS A 56 7.40 -28.72 -9.86
CA LYS A 56 7.14 -29.66 -8.75
C LYS A 56 8.18 -29.57 -7.65
N GLY A 57 9.44 -29.30 -8.01
CA GLY A 57 10.52 -29.07 -7.06
C GLY A 57 10.29 -27.78 -6.28
N VAL A 58 9.91 -26.70 -6.96
CA VAL A 58 9.56 -25.42 -6.33
C VAL A 58 8.40 -25.58 -5.36
N CYS A 59 7.31 -26.24 -5.77
CA CYS A 59 6.18 -26.53 -4.89
C CYS A 59 6.59 -27.34 -3.66
N LYS A 60 7.46 -28.34 -3.82
CA LYS A 60 7.96 -29.15 -2.72
C LYS A 60 8.79 -28.34 -1.72
N ALA A 61 9.61 -27.41 -2.19
CA ALA A 61 10.43 -26.55 -1.33
C ALA A 61 9.59 -25.55 -0.52
N LEU A 62 8.48 -25.08 -1.09
CA LEU A 62 7.57 -24.09 -0.49
C LEU A 62 6.36 -24.71 0.22
N GLU A 63 6.31 -26.05 0.30
CA GLU A 63 5.20 -26.81 0.88
C GLU A 63 3.83 -26.55 0.22
N TRP A 64 3.84 -26.29 -1.09
CA TRP A 64 2.64 -26.08 -1.88
C TRP A 64 2.16 -27.33 -2.59
N LYS A 65 0.83 -27.52 -2.67
CA LYS A 65 0.20 -28.61 -3.44
C LYS A 65 0.27 -28.38 -4.96
N LYS A 66 0.18 -27.11 -5.39
CA LYS A 66 0.32 -26.62 -6.77
C LYS A 66 0.93 -25.22 -6.73
N LEU A 67 1.49 -24.74 -7.84
CA LEU A 67 1.86 -23.32 -7.91
C LEU A 67 0.59 -22.47 -7.78
N PRO A 68 0.67 -21.31 -7.10
CA PRO A 68 -0.39 -20.31 -7.13
C PRO A 68 -0.73 -19.98 -8.58
N ASP A 69 -2.01 -19.98 -8.90
CA ASP A 69 -2.48 -19.68 -10.24
C ASP A 69 -2.58 -18.15 -10.32
N ILE A 70 -1.51 -17.49 -10.76
CA ILE A 70 -1.38 -16.02 -10.66
C ILE A 70 -2.48 -15.30 -11.46
N GLU A 71 -3.02 -15.93 -12.50
CA GLU A 71 -4.15 -15.41 -13.29
C GLU A 71 -5.51 -15.59 -12.58
N LYS A 72 -5.58 -16.27 -11.42
CA LYS A 72 -6.84 -16.57 -10.70
C LYS A 72 -6.79 -16.37 -9.18
N ASP A 73 -5.61 -16.32 -8.58
CA ASP A 73 -5.45 -16.16 -7.13
C ASP A 73 -5.23 -14.68 -6.71
N TYR A 74 -5.07 -13.76 -7.67
CA TYR A 74 -5.04 -12.30 -7.45
C TYR A 74 -6.34 -11.59 -7.77
N GLU A 75 -7.19 -12.21 -8.59
CA GLU A 75 -8.63 -11.93 -8.58
C GLU A 75 -9.27 -12.93 -7.61
N LYS A 76 -9.03 -12.77 -6.29
CA LYS A 76 -10.10 -13.16 -5.38
C LYS A 76 -11.27 -12.28 -5.78
N ASP A 77 -12.26 -12.88 -6.39
CA ASP A 77 -13.47 -12.19 -6.79
C ASP A 77 -14.23 -11.76 -5.53
N TYR A 78 -13.86 -10.58 -5.02
CA TYR A 78 -14.50 -9.93 -3.89
C TYR A 78 -15.89 -9.43 -4.25
N SER A 79 -16.35 -9.50 -5.51
CA SER A 79 -17.73 -9.09 -5.85
C SER A 79 -18.80 -9.91 -5.11
N ASN A 80 -18.44 -11.11 -4.63
CA ASN A 80 -19.32 -11.94 -3.80
C ASN A 80 -19.37 -11.51 -2.32
N ILE A 81 -18.47 -10.62 -1.89
CA ILE A 81 -18.29 -10.17 -0.49
C ILE A 81 -18.57 -8.67 -0.38
N LEU A 82 -18.08 -7.89 -1.35
CA LEU A 82 -18.23 -6.45 -1.46
C LEU A 82 -18.99 -6.12 -2.76
N ASP A 83 -20.11 -5.41 -2.62
CA ASP A 83 -20.76 -4.81 -3.78
C ASP A 83 -19.97 -3.54 -4.17
N PHE A 84 -19.14 -3.65 -5.21
CA PHE A 84 -18.35 -2.52 -5.70
C PHE A 84 -19.17 -1.51 -6.51
N ASP A 85 -20.33 -1.90 -7.04
CA ASP A 85 -21.12 -1.04 -7.92
C ASP A 85 -21.67 0.18 -7.18
N GLN A 86 -21.87 0.08 -5.86
CA GLN A 86 -22.27 1.22 -5.04
C GLN A 86 -21.23 2.36 -5.04
N TYR A 87 -19.93 2.04 -5.19
CA TYR A 87 -18.85 3.03 -5.15
C TYR A 87 -18.50 3.60 -6.52
N ARG A 88 -18.83 2.91 -7.62
CA ARG A 88 -18.47 3.34 -8.99
C ARG A 88 -19.07 4.67 -9.41
N THR A 89 -20.20 5.04 -8.82
CA THR A 89 -20.87 6.32 -9.08
C THR A 89 -20.33 7.46 -8.21
N HIS A 90 -19.45 7.14 -7.26
CA HIS A 90 -18.88 8.11 -6.35
C HIS A 90 -17.92 9.05 -7.09
N GLU A 91 -17.91 10.34 -6.72
CA GLU A 91 -17.10 11.34 -7.41
C GLU A 91 -15.59 11.11 -7.29
N ALA A 92 -15.16 10.42 -6.21
CA ALA A 92 -13.78 10.05 -5.98
C ALA A 92 -13.36 8.76 -6.70
N TRP A 93 -14.27 8.07 -7.39
CA TRP A 93 -13.93 6.83 -8.11
C TRP A 93 -12.86 7.12 -9.17
N SER A 94 -11.70 6.50 -9.02
CA SER A 94 -10.58 6.68 -9.94
C SER A 94 -10.55 5.57 -10.97
N LYS A 95 -10.86 5.90 -12.22
CA LYS A 95 -10.74 4.94 -13.33
C LYS A 95 -9.28 4.50 -13.53
N TYR A 96 -8.34 5.39 -13.26
CA TYR A 96 -6.91 5.08 -13.32
C TYR A 96 -6.50 4.02 -12.29
N ILE A 97 -6.93 4.15 -11.04
CA ILE A 97 -6.64 3.16 -9.98
C ILE A 97 -7.31 1.84 -10.33
N GLU A 98 -8.57 1.87 -10.78
CA GLU A 98 -9.29 0.66 -11.21
C GLU A 98 -8.54 -0.08 -12.32
N ASP A 99 -8.14 0.63 -13.38
CA ASP A 99 -7.48 0.02 -14.53
C ASP A 99 -6.06 -0.46 -14.22
N SER A 100 -5.39 0.14 -13.22
CA SER A 100 -4.00 -0.19 -12.87
C SER A 100 -3.88 -1.22 -11.76
N PHE A 101 -4.80 -1.19 -10.78
CA PHE A 101 -4.70 -1.93 -9.51
C PHE A 101 -5.98 -2.70 -9.15
N GLY A 102 -7.06 -2.54 -9.92
CA GLY A 102 -8.32 -3.28 -9.75
C GLY A 102 -9.41 -2.53 -8.99
N GLU A 103 -10.61 -3.10 -9.00
CA GLU A 103 -11.82 -2.48 -8.45
C GLU A 103 -11.76 -2.28 -6.94
N ALA A 104 -11.16 -3.23 -6.22
CA ALA A 104 -10.96 -3.13 -4.78
C ALA A 104 -10.03 -1.95 -4.40
N ALA A 105 -8.99 -1.69 -5.20
CA ALA A 105 -8.12 -0.54 -5.00
C ALA A 105 -8.88 0.79 -5.22
N ALA A 106 -9.73 0.86 -6.26
CA ALA A 106 -10.55 2.05 -6.49
C ALA A 106 -11.59 2.26 -5.38
N ALA A 107 -12.19 1.18 -4.85
CA ALA A 107 -13.13 1.24 -3.74
C ALA A 107 -12.46 1.65 -2.42
N THR A 108 -11.29 1.09 -2.09
CA THR A 108 -10.50 1.50 -0.91
C THR A 108 -10.11 2.97 -0.98
N PHE A 109 -9.72 3.46 -2.15
CA PHE A 109 -9.46 4.90 -2.35
C PHE A 109 -10.70 5.75 -2.08
N VAL A 110 -11.87 5.36 -2.60
CA VAL A 110 -13.14 6.08 -2.35
C VAL A 110 -13.46 6.14 -0.86
N VAL A 111 -13.60 4.97 -0.24
CA VAL A 111 -14.05 4.84 1.15
C VAL A 111 -13.07 5.51 2.11
N GLY A 112 -11.78 5.21 1.96
CA GLY A 112 -10.75 5.80 2.79
C GLY A 112 -10.65 7.31 2.66
N SER A 113 -10.88 7.86 1.46
CA SER A 113 -10.85 9.31 1.26
C SER A 113 -12.05 10.04 1.87
N ASP A 114 -13.21 9.38 1.99
CA ASP A 114 -14.36 9.95 2.70
C ASP A 114 -14.11 9.96 4.21
N ILE A 115 -13.70 8.81 4.78
CA ILE A 115 -13.40 8.67 6.21
C ILE A 115 -12.33 9.67 6.63
N LEU A 116 -11.20 9.68 5.92
CA LEU A 116 -10.08 10.55 6.27
C LEU A 116 -10.46 12.05 6.22
N LEU A 117 -11.34 12.46 5.30
CA LEU A 117 -11.80 13.85 5.26
C LEU A 117 -12.65 14.21 6.48
N ASP A 118 -13.52 13.30 6.92
CA ASP A 118 -14.35 13.50 8.10
C ASP A 118 -13.49 13.59 9.36
N GLU A 119 -12.54 12.67 9.54
CA GLU A 119 -11.60 12.67 10.67
C GLU A 119 -10.72 13.92 10.73
N ILE A 120 -10.14 14.32 9.60
CA ILE A 120 -9.39 15.58 9.50
C ILE A 120 -10.30 16.74 9.90
N GLN A 121 -11.53 16.76 9.43
CA GLN A 121 -12.46 17.86 9.72
C GLN A 121 -12.86 17.90 11.19
N GLU A 122 -13.00 16.76 11.86
CA GLU A 122 -13.27 16.67 13.30
C GLU A 122 -12.10 17.18 14.13
N ASP A 123 -10.87 16.69 13.89
CA ASP A 123 -9.67 17.15 14.60
C ASP A 123 -9.43 18.66 14.37
N MET A 124 -9.64 19.14 13.13
CA MET A 124 -9.59 20.58 12.82
C MET A 124 -10.64 21.39 13.59
N ASN A 125 -11.85 20.87 13.77
CA ASN A 125 -12.91 21.55 14.52
C ASN A 125 -12.55 21.68 16.01
N GLU A 126 -11.86 20.70 16.59
CA GLU A 126 -11.34 20.79 17.94
C GLU A 126 -10.19 21.79 18.04
N LEU A 127 -9.19 21.67 17.16
CA LEU A 127 -8.04 22.59 17.12
C LEU A 127 -8.45 24.05 16.92
N ALA A 128 -9.50 24.31 16.15
CA ALA A 128 -10.02 25.67 15.92
C ALA A 128 -10.48 26.37 17.22
N ARG A 129 -10.78 25.61 18.28
CA ARG A 129 -11.20 26.12 19.60
C ARG A 129 -10.02 26.27 20.57
N MET A 130 -8.83 25.85 20.17
CA MET A 130 -7.62 25.83 20.99
C MET A 130 -6.72 27.05 20.70
N PRO A 131 -5.78 27.38 21.61
CA PRO A 131 -4.78 28.41 21.34
C PRO A 131 -3.94 28.10 20.10
N LYS A 132 -3.47 29.15 19.42
CA LYS A 132 -2.52 28.99 18.31
C LYS A 132 -1.26 28.25 18.77
N GLY A 133 -0.83 27.26 17.99
CA GLY A 133 0.33 26.40 18.29
C GLY A 133 -0.05 25.10 19.00
N THR A 134 -1.34 24.85 19.24
CA THR A 134 -1.82 23.53 19.64
C THR A 134 -1.73 22.54 18.46
N HIS A 135 -1.37 21.30 18.78
CA HIS A 135 -1.29 20.17 17.84
C HIS A 135 -2.21 19.01 18.28
N ILE A 136 -2.44 18.03 17.40
CA ILE A 136 -3.43 16.96 17.64
C ILE A 136 -3.17 16.12 18.90
N GLY A 137 -1.91 15.93 19.30
CA GLY A 137 -1.54 15.19 20.53
C GLY A 137 -1.91 15.91 21.83
N GLN A 138 -2.58 17.06 21.76
CA GLN A 138 -3.15 17.78 22.90
C GLN A 138 -4.68 17.77 22.89
N LEU A 139 -5.31 17.14 21.89
CA LEU A 139 -6.75 16.92 21.86
C LEU A 139 -7.12 15.81 22.86
N ASN A 140 -8.38 15.79 23.29
CA ASN A 140 -8.84 14.75 24.22
C ASN A 140 -9.02 13.41 23.51
N ASN A 141 -9.45 13.45 22.26
CA ASN A 141 -9.69 12.27 21.43
C ASN A 141 -9.44 12.64 19.97
N SER A 142 -8.19 12.51 19.54
CA SER A 142 -7.76 12.73 18.16
C SER A 142 -7.96 11.45 17.35
N TRP A 143 -8.54 11.56 16.16
CA TRP A 143 -8.61 10.44 15.21
C TRP A 143 -7.25 10.16 14.59
N LEU A 144 -6.51 11.22 14.23
CA LEU A 144 -5.29 11.12 13.44
C LEU A 144 -4.02 10.89 14.26
N GLU A 145 -4.08 11.02 15.58
CA GLU A 145 -2.88 10.94 16.45
C GLU A 145 -2.16 9.59 16.33
N SER A 146 -2.91 8.49 16.31
CA SER A 146 -2.33 7.14 16.19
C SER A 146 -1.96 6.75 14.76
N LEU A 147 -2.47 7.47 13.77
CA LEU A 147 -2.30 7.16 12.35
C LEU A 147 -1.09 7.90 11.75
N LEU A 148 -0.82 9.11 12.24
CA LEU A 148 0.29 9.92 11.76
C LEU A 148 1.63 9.49 12.36
N PRO A 149 2.75 9.70 11.64
CA PRO A 149 4.08 9.33 12.13
C PRO A 149 4.42 9.96 13.49
N PRO A 150 4.84 9.19 14.50
CA PRO A 150 4.99 9.74 15.86
C PRO A 150 6.12 10.75 16.00
N GLN A 151 7.16 10.69 15.16
CA GLN A 151 8.33 11.58 15.24
C GLN A 151 7.94 13.07 15.15
N PHE A 152 6.91 13.41 14.38
CA PHE A 152 6.51 14.79 14.10
C PHE A 152 5.20 15.20 14.78
N LEU A 153 4.81 14.53 15.87
CA LEU A 153 3.53 14.77 16.57
C LEU A 153 3.25 16.24 16.88
N MET A 154 4.28 17.02 17.19
CA MET A 154 4.16 18.44 17.52
C MET A 154 3.91 19.35 16.31
N GLU A 155 4.19 18.85 15.10
CA GLU A 155 4.00 19.57 13.83
C GLU A 155 2.59 19.42 13.27
N TYR A 156 1.79 18.49 13.81
CA TYR A 156 0.42 18.23 13.37
C TYR A 156 -0.56 19.23 13.97
N ASP A 157 -0.43 20.48 13.52
CA ASP A 157 -1.29 21.60 13.90
C ASP A 157 -2.45 21.81 12.89
N TYR A 158 -3.24 22.86 13.13
CA TYR A 158 -4.36 23.20 12.24
C TYR A 158 -3.92 23.46 10.79
N ASN A 159 -2.73 24.04 10.57
CA ASN A 159 -2.24 24.34 9.23
C ASN A 159 -1.82 23.06 8.51
N PHE A 160 -1.16 22.14 9.22
CA PHE A 160 -0.85 20.81 8.69
C PHE A 160 -2.12 20.06 8.30
N LEU A 161 -3.12 20.00 9.17
CA LEU A 161 -4.39 19.33 8.84
C LEU A 161 -5.12 20.00 7.68
N TYR A 162 -5.09 21.33 7.58
CA TYR A 162 -5.63 22.04 6.42
C TYR A 162 -4.93 21.63 5.11
N LEU A 163 -3.60 21.50 5.15
CA LEU A 163 -2.79 21.06 4.03
C LEU A 163 -3.08 19.60 3.64
N LEU A 164 -3.20 18.71 4.63
CA LEU A 164 -3.57 17.31 4.43
C LEU A 164 -4.96 17.20 3.80
N ARG A 165 -5.97 17.89 4.34
CA ARG A 165 -7.33 17.97 3.77
C ARG A 165 -7.31 18.42 2.32
N TYR A 166 -6.56 19.48 2.02
CA TYR A 166 -6.39 19.97 0.67
C TYR A 166 -5.78 18.90 -0.26
N ASN A 167 -4.81 18.13 0.22
CA ASN A 167 -4.18 17.06 -0.56
C ASN A 167 -5.19 15.95 -0.90
N VAL A 168 -5.99 15.50 0.08
CA VAL A 168 -7.08 14.52 -0.14
C VAL A 168 -8.07 15.03 -1.20
N GLU A 169 -8.58 16.26 -1.05
CA GLU A 169 -9.49 16.87 -2.01
C GLU A 169 -8.87 16.99 -3.42
N ARG A 170 -7.57 17.29 -3.50
CA ARG A 170 -6.86 17.39 -4.77
C ARG A 170 -6.75 16.03 -5.44
N LEU A 171 -6.43 14.96 -4.70
CA LEU A 171 -6.38 13.59 -5.23
C LEU A 171 -7.77 13.14 -5.71
N ARG A 172 -8.85 13.42 -4.96
CA ARG A 172 -10.22 13.17 -5.39
C ARG A 172 -10.58 13.93 -6.66
N LYS A 173 -10.17 15.19 -6.79
CA LYS A 173 -10.36 15.96 -8.03
C LYS A 173 -9.61 15.35 -9.20
N ILE A 174 -8.39 14.86 -9.01
CA ILE A 174 -7.65 14.16 -10.07
C ILE A 174 -8.41 12.89 -10.49
N ALA A 175 -8.83 12.07 -9.53
CA ALA A 175 -9.64 10.87 -9.76
C ALA A 175 -10.91 11.17 -10.56
N HIS A 176 -11.68 12.18 -10.14
CA HIS A 176 -12.93 12.60 -10.77
C HIS A 176 -12.76 12.92 -12.26
N HIS A 177 -11.64 13.55 -12.63
CA HIS A 177 -11.36 13.92 -14.01
C HIS A 177 -10.67 12.78 -14.81
N GLY A 178 -10.53 11.59 -14.23
CA GLY A 178 -9.84 10.45 -14.83
C GLY A 178 -8.34 10.66 -14.96
N GLY A 179 -7.76 11.58 -14.18
CA GLY A 179 -6.35 11.88 -14.19
C GLY A 179 -5.52 10.75 -13.57
N GLN A 180 -4.27 10.66 -14.00
CA GLN A 180 -3.30 9.77 -13.37
C GLN A 180 -2.99 10.25 -11.95
N ILE A 181 -3.05 9.34 -10.99
CA ILE A 181 -2.62 9.61 -9.61
C ILE A 181 -1.16 9.21 -9.49
N ILE A 182 -0.32 10.18 -9.12
CA ILE A 182 1.13 10.04 -8.94
C ILE A 182 1.48 10.74 -7.63
N ALA A 183 2.27 10.08 -6.78
CA ALA A 183 2.78 10.69 -5.55
C ALA A 183 4.09 11.43 -5.87
N HIS A 184 4.06 12.77 -5.92
CA HIS A 184 5.24 13.56 -6.25
C HIS A 184 6.03 14.02 -5.02
N SER A 185 5.42 13.93 -3.83
CA SER A 185 6.03 14.30 -2.56
C SER A 185 5.68 13.31 -1.45
N VAL A 186 6.36 13.39 -0.30
CA VAL A 186 6.05 12.54 0.86
C VAL A 186 4.66 12.83 1.42
N LEU A 187 4.17 14.07 1.30
CA LEU A 187 2.79 14.39 1.66
C LEU A 187 1.80 13.62 0.76
N ASP A 188 2.11 13.43 -0.53
CA ASP A 188 1.24 12.67 -1.44
C ASP A 188 1.23 11.19 -1.06
N GLU A 189 2.41 10.61 -0.80
CA GLU A 189 2.52 9.23 -0.32
C GLU A 189 1.78 9.04 1.01
N LEU A 190 2.00 9.95 1.97
CA LEU A 190 1.35 9.92 3.27
C LEU A 190 -0.17 10.03 3.14
N THR A 191 -0.66 10.92 2.27
CA THR A 191 -2.10 11.07 2.05
C THR A 191 -2.70 9.79 1.49
N LEU A 192 -2.07 9.18 0.48
CA LEU A 192 -2.53 7.93 -0.13
C LEU A 192 -2.45 6.76 0.85
N TYR A 193 -1.39 6.69 1.65
CA TYR A 193 -1.24 5.68 2.69
C TYR A 193 -2.34 5.78 3.75
N LEU A 194 -2.60 6.98 4.28
CA LEU A 194 -3.67 7.20 5.26
C LEU A 194 -5.06 6.85 4.70
N ILE A 195 -5.34 7.20 3.44
CA ILE A 195 -6.58 6.77 2.76
C ILE A 195 -6.71 5.25 2.80
N VAL A 196 -5.63 4.53 2.50
CA VAL A 196 -5.65 3.07 2.51
C VAL A 196 -5.81 2.49 3.91
N GLU A 197 -5.10 3.03 4.91
CA GLU A 197 -5.24 2.60 6.31
C GLU A 197 -6.66 2.80 6.85
N GLU A 198 -7.30 3.94 6.55
CA GLU A 198 -8.70 4.19 6.95
C GLU A 198 -9.66 3.18 6.33
N SER A 199 -9.48 2.91 5.04
CA SER A 199 -10.29 1.89 4.37
C SER A 199 -10.04 0.50 4.95
N ARG A 200 -8.80 0.19 5.36
CA ARG A 200 -8.43 -1.09 5.96
C ARG A 200 -9.17 -1.30 7.27
N SER A 201 -9.16 -0.30 8.15
CA SER A 201 -9.87 -0.39 9.43
C SER A 201 -11.34 -0.77 9.24
N LEU A 202 -12.02 -0.17 8.26
CA LEU A 202 -13.42 -0.50 7.98
C LEU A 202 -13.59 -1.91 7.37
N PHE A 203 -12.79 -2.25 6.36
CA PHE A 203 -12.96 -3.50 5.62
C PHE A 203 -12.50 -4.74 6.39
N GLU A 204 -11.49 -4.63 7.25
CA GLU A 204 -11.10 -5.71 8.16
C GLU A 204 -12.24 -6.06 9.11
N ASP A 205 -12.86 -5.04 9.71
CA ASP A 205 -13.96 -5.20 10.67
C ASP A 205 -15.21 -5.79 10.03
N GLU A 206 -15.57 -5.33 8.82
CA GLU A 206 -16.86 -5.68 8.20
C GLU A 206 -16.79 -6.96 7.34
N TYR A 207 -15.65 -7.24 6.70
CA TYR A 207 -15.56 -8.29 5.67
C TYR A 207 -14.41 -9.28 5.84
N GLY A 208 -13.47 -9.03 6.76
CA GLY A 208 -12.31 -9.91 6.98
C GLY A 208 -11.49 -10.12 5.72
N LEU A 209 -11.23 -9.03 4.99
CA LEU A 209 -10.46 -9.04 3.75
C LEU A 209 -9.00 -9.42 3.98
N ASP A 210 -8.32 -9.78 2.90
CA ASP A 210 -6.90 -10.14 2.92
C ASP A 210 -6.06 -8.85 2.81
N ASP A 211 -5.01 -8.71 3.63
CA ASP A 211 -4.16 -7.51 3.71
C ASP A 211 -3.62 -7.08 2.34
N TYR A 212 -3.43 -8.05 1.43
CA TYR A 212 -2.93 -7.81 0.08
C TYR A 212 -3.77 -6.81 -0.74
N ILE A 213 -5.08 -6.66 -0.44
CA ILE A 213 -5.92 -5.67 -1.15
C ILE A 213 -5.39 -4.25 -0.97
N PHE A 214 -4.72 -3.97 0.15
CA PHE A 214 -4.24 -2.64 0.50
C PHE A 214 -2.83 -2.35 -0.05
N ASP A 215 -2.11 -3.37 -0.53
CA ASP A 215 -0.73 -3.24 -1.01
C ASP A 215 -0.60 -2.43 -2.32
N TRP A 216 -1.72 -2.14 -3.00
CA TRP A 216 -1.71 -1.37 -4.26
C TRP A 216 -1.01 -0.02 -4.12
N VAL A 217 -1.07 0.57 -2.92
CA VAL A 217 -0.45 1.87 -2.63
C VAL A 217 1.07 1.81 -2.74
N PHE A 218 1.69 0.70 -2.32
CA PHE A 218 3.14 0.48 -2.45
C PHE A 218 3.53 0.13 -3.88
N ASP A 219 2.66 -0.55 -4.62
CA ASP A 219 2.86 -0.74 -6.05
C ASP A 219 2.75 0.60 -6.82
N LEU A 220 1.98 1.57 -6.32
CA LEU A 220 1.94 2.95 -6.86
C LEU A 220 3.21 3.74 -6.54
N PHE A 221 3.78 3.59 -5.35
CA PHE A 221 5.02 4.26 -4.94
C PHE A 221 6.28 3.65 -5.57
N GLU A 222 6.21 2.38 -5.98
CA GLU A 222 7.35 1.56 -6.41
C GLU A 222 8.36 1.23 -5.29
N ASP A 223 8.02 1.53 -4.03
CA ASP A 223 8.83 1.24 -2.83
C ASP A 223 7.96 1.05 -1.57
N MET A 224 8.62 0.94 -0.41
CA MET A 224 7.98 0.96 0.92
C MET A 224 8.70 1.94 1.85
N ASP A 225 9.22 3.02 1.28
CA ASP A 225 10.06 3.98 1.98
C ASP A 225 9.26 4.75 3.03
N ILE A 226 7.97 5.01 2.76
CA ILE A 226 7.07 5.61 3.74
C ILE A 226 6.98 4.79 5.04
N ILE A 227 6.83 3.46 4.95
CA ILE A 227 6.82 2.58 6.13
C ILE A 227 8.19 2.57 6.78
N THR A 228 9.23 2.39 5.97
CA THR A 228 10.61 2.26 6.43
C THR A 228 11.08 3.49 7.20
N PHE A 229 10.73 4.69 6.74
CA PHE A 229 11.24 5.93 7.31
C PHE A 229 10.30 6.59 8.31
N LEU A 230 8.98 6.46 8.14
CA LEU A 230 8.02 7.14 9.01
C LEU A 230 7.42 6.26 10.10
N TYR A 231 7.34 4.94 9.89
CA TYR A 231 6.58 4.03 10.77
C TYR A 231 7.40 2.90 11.40
N SER A 232 8.64 2.67 10.97
CA SER A 232 9.41 1.51 11.44
C SER A 232 10.09 1.70 12.80
N ASP A 233 10.03 2.89 13.41
CA ASP A 233 10.75 3.28 14.65
C ASP A 233 12.28 3.07 14.63
N LEU A 234 12.87 2.74 13.48
CA LEU A 234 14.31 2.43 13.37
C LEU A 234 15.18 3.65 13.11
N PHE A 235 14.59 4.75 12.66
CA PHE A 235 15.31 5.93 12.18
C PHE A 235 14.80 7.19 12.87
N TYR A 236 15.74 8.02 13.31
CA TYR A 236 15.47 9.43 13.59
C TYR A 236 15.82 10.22 12.33
N LEU A 237 14.82 10.86 11.72
CA LEU A 237 15.02 11.65 10.51
C LEU A 237 15.54 13.04 10.88
N SER A 238 16.67 13.43 10.30
CA SER A 238 17.19 14.81 10.39
C SER A 238 16.56 15.72 9.34
N ASP A 239 16.65 17.05 9.52
CA ASP A 239 16.06 18.06 8.61
C ASP A 239 16.41 17.90 7.12
N GLU A 240 17.57 17.32 6.81
CA GLU A 240 18.06 17.11 5.44
C GLU A 240 17.49 15.84 4.77
N HIS A 241 16.82 14.96 5.54
CA HIS A 241 16.28 13.72 5.02
C HIS A 241 15.00 13.97 4.20
N ALA A 242 14.84 13.29 3.06
CA ALA A 242 13.70 13.47 2.16
C ALA A 242 12.33 13.24 2.83
N TYR A 243 12.29 12.33 3.81
CA TYR A 243 11.11 12.01 4.63
C TYR A 243 10.97 12.85 5.90
N HIS A 244 11.83 13.84 6.14
CA HIS A 244 11.64 14.77 7.24
C HIS A 244 10.44 15.67 6.99
N PHE A 245 9.66 16.02 8.03
CA PHE A 245 8.45 16.84 7.93
C PHE A 245 8.63 18.11 7.07
N ASN A 246 9.77 18.81 7.26
CA ASN A 246 10.12 20.02 6.51
C ASN A 246 10.20 19.83 4.98
N GLN A 247 10.32 18.60 4.50
CA GLN A 247 10.43 18.25 3.08
C GLN A 247 9.11 17.70 2.49
N TRP A 248 8.07 17.44 3.30
CA TRP A 248 6.90 16.68 2.86
C TRP A 248 6.12 17.30 1.70
N ASN A 249 6.12 18.64 1.58
CA ASN A 249 5.40 19.36 0.53
C ASN A 249 6.29 19.66 -0.71
N ILE A 250 7.50 19.11 -0.78
CA ILE A 250 8.41 19.34 -1.90
C ILE A 250 8.24 18.21 -2.92
N ASN A 251 8.01 18.58 -4.18
CA ASN A 251 8.02 17.63 -5.27
C ASN A 251 9.44 17.08 -5.46
N GLN A 252 9.65 15.81 -5.14
CA GLN A 252 10.95 15.14 -5.18
C GLN A 252 10.88 13.74 -5.79
N PHE A 253 9.69 13.24 -6.08
CA PHE A 253 9.44 11.93 -6.70
C PHE A 253 8.88 12.08 -8.12
N PHE A 254 9.22 11.11 -8.99
CA PHE A 254 8.70 10.99 -10.37
C PHE A 254 8.69 12.33 -11.15
N THR A 255 9.83 13.02 -11.16
CA THR A 255 10.05 14.32 -11.83
C THR A 255 10.48 14.21 -13.28
#